data_AF-A0A8S0YAH8-F1
#
_entry.id   AF-A0A8S0YAH8-F1
#
_cell.length_a   1.000
_cell.length_b   1.000
_cell.length_c   1.000
_cell.angle_alpha   90.00
_cell.angle_beta   90.00
_cell.angle_gamma   90.00
#
_symmetry.space_group_name_H-M   'P 1'
#
loop_
_entity.id
_entity.type
_entity.pdbx_description
1 polymer ?
#
loop_
_entity_poly.entity_id
_entity_poly.type
_entity_poly.pdbx_seq_one_letter_code
_entity_poly.pdbx_strand_id
1 'polypeptide(L)'
;MKLKDRAAKIGQFIRSNPLNALLACWFIIVLVILSRLYFSANVDDSNWEQFKIEHHCKLRMTKTGTQRSSWECDDRKIYYRWRQQR
;
A
#
# COMPACT_ATOMS: atom_id res chain seq x y z
N MET A 1 7.27 -23.60 28.99
CA MET A 1 6.97 -24.95 28.48
C MET A 1 6.05 -24.96 27.24
N LYS A 2 4.96 -24.17 27.18
CA LYS A 2 3.96 -24.17 26.07
C LYS A 2 4.44 -23.85 24.65
N LEU A 3 5.57 -23.16 24.46
CA LEU A 3 6.08 -22.77 23.11
C LEU A 3 6.76 -23.93 22.37
N LYS A 4 7.46 -24.80 23.10
CA LYS A 4 8.18 -25.95 22.51
C LYS A 4 7.21 -26.99 21.95
N ASP A 5 6.11 -27.24 22.65
CA ASP A 5 5.08 -28.20 22.21
C ASP A 5 4.35 -27.71 20.94
N ARG A 6 4.15 -26.40 20.81
CA ARG A 6 3.56 -25.80 19.61
C ARG A 6 4.50 -25.89 18.41
N ALA A 7 5.79 -25.63 18.61
CA ALA A 7 6.79 -25.77 17.55
C ALA A 7 6.96 -27.22 17.07
N ALA A 8 6.95 -28.19 17.99
CA ALA A 8 7.02 -29.62 17.67
C ALA A 8 5.79 -30.06 16.85
N LYS A 9 4.60 -29.57 17.20
CA LYS A 9 3.36 -29.87 16.49
C LYS A 9 3.33 -29.28 15.07
N ILE A 10 3.89 -28.08 14.89
CA ILE A 10 4.07 -27.46 13.57
C ILE A 10 5.05 -28.28 12.72
N GLY A 11 6.18 -28.72 13.30
CA GLY A 11 7.15 -29.58 12.61
C GLY A 11 6.56 -30.93 12.16
N GLN A 12 5.73 -31.55 13.00
CA GLN A 12 5.01 -32.77 12.63
C GLN A 12 3.98 -32.54 11.53
N PHE A 13 3.26 -31.41 11.55
CA PHE A 13 2.29 -31.05 10.53
C PHE A 13 2.95 -30.84 9.15
N ILE A 14 4.09 -30.15 9.10
CA ILE A 14 4.88 -29.93 7.88
C ILE A 14 5.33 -31.26 7.26
N ARG A 15 5.71 -32.24 8.11
CA ARG A 15 6.13 -33.58 7.66
C ARG A 15 4.97 -34.42 7.12
N SER A 16 3.75 -34.20 7.62
CA SER A 16 2.56 -34.95 7.20
C SER A 16 2.00 -34.51 5.84
N ASN A 17 2.04 -33.20 5.55
CA ASN A 17 1.44 -32.63 4.34
C ASN A 17 2.28 -31.44 3.82
N PRO A 18 3.43 -31.72 3.17
CA PRO A 18 4.37 -30.68 2.75
C PRO A 18 3.76 -29.72 1.72
N LEU A 19 2.84 -30.19 0.86
CA LEU A 19 2.13 -29.35 -0.11
C LEU A 19 1.22 -28.31 0.56
N ASN A 20 0.48 -28.70 1.60
CA ASN A 20 -0.37 -27.77 2.34
C ASN A 20 0.45 -26.72 3.10
N ALA A 21 1.61 -27.12 3.64
CA ALA A 21 2.54 -26.20 4.27
C ALA A 21 3.11 -25.19 3.26
N LEU A 22 3.47 -25.64 2.05
CA LEU A 22 3.94 -24.77 0.97
C LEU A 22 2.85 -23.78 0.52
N LEU A 23 1.62 -24.26 0.34
CA LEU A 23 0.47 -23.42 -0.02
C LEU A 23 0.19 -22.36 1.06
N ALA A 24 0.23 -22.74 2.34
CA ALA A 24 0.08 -21.80 3.45
C ALA A 24 1.19 -20.74 3.47
N CYS A 25 2.45 -21.15 3.28
CA CYS A 25 3.57 -20.21 3.17
C CYS A 25 3.40 -19.25 2.00
N TRP A 26 3.00 -19.75 0.83
CA TRP A 26 2.74 -18.93 -0.35
C TRP A 26 1.64 -17.90 -0.10
N PHE A 27 0.53 -18.32 0.52
CA PHE A 27 -0.57 -17.42 0.86
C PHE A 27 -0.12 -16.32 1.83
N ILE A 28 0.69 -16.65 2.84
CA ILE A 28 1.26 -15.67 3.77
C ILE A 28 2.15 -14.66 3.02
N ILE A 29 3.00 -15.12 2.09
CA ILE A 29 3.84 -14.24 1.29
C ILE A 29 2.99 -13.25 0.48
N VAL A 30 1.94 -13.74 -0.18
CA VAL A 30 1.01 -12.90 -0.95
C VAL A 30 0.36 -11.84 -0.04
N LEU A 31 -0.12 -12.23 1.14
CA LEU A 31 -0.71 -11.29 2.11
C LEU A 31 0.29 -10.22 2.55
N VAL A 32 1.55 -10.58 2.79
CA VAL A 32 2.60 -9.62 3.16
C VAL A 32 2.87 -8.63 2.02
N ILE A 33 2.95 -9.11 0.78
CA ILE A 33 3.15 -8.25 -0.40
C ILE A 33 1.99 -7.27 -0.55
N LEU A 34 0.74 -7.76 -0.48
CA LEU A 34 -0.45 -6.92 -0.57
C LEU A 34 -0.50 -5.89 0.54
N SER A 35 -0.16 -6.29 1.77
CA SER A 35 -0.11 -5.38 2.91
C SER A 35 0.91 -4.26 2.70
N ARG A 36 2.12 -4.61 2.22
CA ARG A 36 3.16 -3.61 1.90
C ARG A 36 2.71 -2.64 0.81
N LEU A 37 2.09 -3.14 -0.25
CA LEU A 37 1.57 -2.30 -1.33
C LEU A 37 0.48 -1.35 -0.83
N TYR A 38 -0.43 -1.87 0.00
CA TYR A 38 -1.47 -1.07 0.64
C TYR A 38 -0.89 0.04 1.53
N PHE A 39 0.07 -0.29 2.40
CA PHE A 39 0.74 0.69 3.24
C PHE A 39 1.49 1.73 2.41
N SER A 40 2.21 1.34 1.35
CA SER A 40 2.92 2.28 0.47
C SER A 40 1.95 3.25 -0.20
N ALA A 41 0.86 2.74 -0.78
CA ALA A 41 -0.13 3.58 -1.44
C ALA A 41 -0.84 4.53 -0.45
N ASN A 42 -1.10 4.07 0.77
CA ASN A 42 -1.75 4.87 1.80
C ASN A 42 -0.80 5.93 2.40
N VAL A 43 0.49 5.61 2.54
CA VAL A 43 1.53 6.58 2.92
C VAL A 43 1.68 7.65 1.84
N ASP A 44 1.68 7.27 0.55
CA ASP A 44 1.73 8.23 -0.55
C ASP A 44 0.50 9.16 -0.57
N ASP A 45 -0.70 8.63 -0.36
CA ASP A 45 -1.93 9.43 -0.26
C ASP A 45 -1.90 10.35 0.97
N SER A 46 -1.43 9.87 2.12
CA SER A 46 -1.29 10.70 3.34
C SER A 46 -0.30 11.84 3.14
N ASN A 47 0.85 11.57 2.52
CA ASN A 47 1.85 12.58 2.20
C ASN A 47 1.30 13.61 1.22
N TRP A 48 0.48 13.17 0.25
CA TRP A 48 -0.19 14.06 -0.69
C TRP A 48 -1.22 14.97 -0.03
N GLU A 49 -2.06 14.44 0.87
CA GLU A 49 -3.01 15.24 1.63
C GLU A 49 -2.29 16.29 2.50
N GLN A 50 -1.20 15.89 3.16
CA GLN A 50 -0.38 16.80 3.96
C GLN A 50 0.30 17.88 3.09
N PHE A 51 0.87 17.51 1.94
CA PHE A 51 1.47 18.43 0.98
C PHE A 51 0.46 19.49 0.50
N LYS A 52 -0.78 19.09 0.20
CA LYS A 52 -1.83 20.04 -0.21
C LYS A 52 -2.18 21.04 0.88
N ILE A 53 -2.18 20.61 2.14
CA ILE A 53 -2.45 21.48 3.29
C ILE A 53 -1.28 22.45 3.48
N GLU A 54 -0.04 21.94 3.47
CA GLU A 54 1.17 22.74 3.67
C GLU A 54 1.37 23.81 2.58
N HIS A 55 1.01 23.51 1.33
CA HIS A 55 1.16 24.42 0.19
C HIS A 55 -0.15 25.09 -0.27
N HIS A 56 -1.20 25.07 0.57
CA HIS A 56 -2.55 25.63 0.32
C HIS A 56 -3.12 25.33 -1.07
N CYS A 57 -2.94 24.10 -1.53
CA CYS A 57 -3.29 23.70 -2.87
C CYS A 57 -4.81 23.69 -3.10
N LYS A 58 -5.28 24.39 -4.15
CA LYS A 58 -6.69 24.46 -4.55
C LYS A 58 -6.96 23.56 -5.76
N LEU A 59 -8.07 22.84 -5.72
CA LEU A 59 -8.47 21.97 -6.81
C LEU A 59 -8.92 22.79 -8.03
N ARG A 60 -8.24 22.61 -9.15
CA ARG A 60 -8.57 23.20 -10.45
C ARG A 60 -9.30 22.17 -11.30
N MET A 61 -10.62 22.32 -11.40
CA MET A 61 -11.45 21.54 -12.31
C MET A 61 -11.36 22.13 -13.72
N THR A 62 -10.79 21.40 -14.67
CA THR A 62 -10.85 21.79 -16.08
C THR A 62 -12.25 21.54 -16.63
N LYS A 63 -12.86 22.57 -17.25
CA LYS A 63 -14.23 22.51 -17.82
C LYS A 63 -14.39 21.51 -18.98
N THR A 64 -13.31 20.92 -19.48
CA THR A 64 -13.26 20.06 -20.66
C THR A 64 -13.21 18.58 -20.28
N GLY A 65 -14.35 18.02 -19.85
CA GLY A 65 -14.81 16.61 -20.01
C GLY A 65 -13.92 15.42 -19.58
N THR A 66 -12.64 15.62 -19.29
CA THR A 66 -11.67 14.62 -18.89
C THR A 66 -11.14 15.08 -17.53
N GLN A 67 -11.83 14.69 -16.47
CA GLN A 67 -11.50 15.06 -15.09
C GLN A 67 -10.13 14.50 -14.70
N ARG A 68 -9.05 15.20 -15.07
CA ARG A 68 -7.77 15.10 -14.39
C ARG A 68 -7.78 16.13 -13.29
N SER A 69 -7.88 15.66 -12.05
CA SER A 69 -7.72 16.54 -10.90
C SER A 69 -6.33 17.15 -10.95
N SER A 70 -6.30 18.48 -11.03
CA SER A 70 -5.08 19.28 -10.98
C SER A 70 -5.19 20.22 -9.80
N TRP A 71 -4.09 20.46 -9.11
CA TRP A 71 -4.05 21.31 -7.93
C TRP A 71 -3.10 22.46 -8.17
N GLU A 72 -3.57 23.68 -7.94
CA GLU A 72 -2.78 24.90 -8.00
C GLU A 72 -2.39 25.29 -6.58
N CYS A 73 -1.10 25.34 -6.29
CA CYS A 73 -0.56 25.64 -4.97
C CYS A 73 0.02 27.06 -4.92
N ASP A 74 0.43 27.53 -3.73
CA ASP A 74 0.91 28.90 -3.51
C ASP A 74 2.13 29.30 -4.37
N ASP A 75 2.91 28.31 -4.83
CA ASP A 75 4.04 28.52 -5.74
C ASP A 75 3.61 28.75 -7.20
N ARG A 76 2.30 28.89 -7.45
CA ARG A 76 1.67 29.02 -8.77
C ARG A 76 1.97 27.86 -9.72
N LYS A 77 2.47 26.73 -9.21
CA LYS A 77 2.66 25.52 -10.00
C LYS A 77 1.41 24.65 -9.94
N ILE A 78 1.24 23.88 -11.01
CA ILE A 78 0.13 22.95 -11.16
C ILE A 78 0.65 21.54 -10.92
N TYR A 79 0.12 20.88 -9.90
CA TYR A 79 0.41 19.51 -9.53
C TYR A 79 -0.69 18.56 -10.00
N TYR A 80 -0.30 17.36 -10.41
CA TYR A 80 -1.21 16.31 -10.88
C TYR A 80 -0.98 15.04 -10.06
N ARG A 81 -2.06 14.45 -9.51
CA ARG A 81 -2.00 13.23 -8.67
C ARG A 81 -1.39 12.02 -9.39
N TRP A 82 -1.37 12.00 -10.72
CA TRP A 82 -0.93 10.84 -11.52
C TRP A 82 0.54 10.85 -11.98
N ARG A 83 1.39 11.81 -11.56
CA ARG A 83 2.81 11.85 -11.99
C ARG A 83 3.82 12.22 -10.89
N GLN A 84 3.76 11.56 -9.73
CA GLN A 84 4.92 11.49 -8.84
C GLN A 84 5.56 10.09 -8.77
N GLN A 85 5.10 9.13 -9.57
CA GLN A 85 5.87 7.92 -9.86
C GLN A 85 6.78 8.15 -11.08
N ARG A 86 7.89 8.87 -10.87
CA ARG A 86 9.15 8.68 -11.61
C ARG A 86 10.29 9.37 -10.91
#